data_AF-A0A1I5T7X2-F1
#
_entry.id   AF-A0A1I5T7X2-F1
#
_cell.length_a   1.000
_cell.length_b   1.000
_cell.length_c   1.000
_cell.angle_alpha   90.00
_cell.angle_beta   90.00
_cell.angle_gamma   90.00
#
_symmetry.space_group_name_H-M   'P 1'
#
loop_
_entity.id
_entity.type
_entity.pdbx_description
1 polymer ?
#
loop_
_entity_poly.entity_id
_entity_poly.type
_entity_poly.pdbx_seq_one_letter_code
_entity_poly.pdbx_strand_id
1 'polypeptide(L)'
;MTAQIWISTALQIFGTIVLGLFLKNYLPSYIGEKGKNLATKEDIAEITRKSEEVQDEFRREYEKFNIDLNFKYDFYYKQLTELYTQLYAIICQSEYLRRFFLLLNGSKLEFDDAPFIEIHKTTSTSTLKAHNTISNVKQEIKHDEITSFCKKEIVDLIIKKGEFASQKLLKLAVAYRFAFDNYSGSKTSSNSDIVKVADNEEIALITEIVKTIIREFNILRKELRIEYIEKEIEEGLFENVVINIED
;
A
#
# COMPACT_ATOMS: atom_id res chain seq x y z
N MET A 1 -0.83 -108.85 13.69
CA MET A 1 -0.14 -107.98 12.70
C MET A 1 -1.11 -107.26 11.75
N THR A 2 -2.21 -107.89 11.31
CA THR A 2 -3.17 -107.31 10.36
C THR A 2 -4.04 -106.19 10.93
N ALA A 3 -4.58 -106.31 12.16
CA ALA A 3 -5.44 -105.29 12.76
C ALA A 3 -4.74 -103.93 12.98
N GLN A 4 -3.45 -103.96 13.33
CA GLN A 4 -2.63 -102.76 13.54
C GLN A 4 -2.39 -101.97 12.24
N ILE A 5 -2.28 -102.70 11.11
CA ILE A 5 -2.12 -102.11 9.77
C ILE A 5 -3.41 -101.42 9.35
N TRP A 6 -4.58 -102.01 9.62
CA TRP A 6 -5.89 -101.40 9.33
C TRP A 6 -6.17 -100.16 10.18
N ILE A 7 -5.78 -100.16 11.45
CA ILE A 7 -5.92 -99.01 12.34
C ILE A 7 -5.03 -97.84 11.88
N SER A 8 -3.77 -98.10 11.50
CA SER A 8 -2.86 -97.05 11.04
C SER A 8 -3.29 -96.46 9.69
N THR A 9 -3.82 -97.27 8.76
CA THR A 9 -4.37 -96.77 7.49
C THR A 9 -5.65 -95.95 7.68
N ALA A 10 -6.56 -96.38 8.56
CA ALA A 10 -7.76 -95.60 8.90
C ALA A 10 -7.40 -94.23 9.51
N LEU A 11 -6.37 -94.19 10.38
CA LEU A 11 -5.88 -92.95 10.97
C LEU A 11 -5.25 -92.01 9.94
N GLN A 12 -4.52 -92.55 8.95
CA GLN A 12 -3.98 -91.77 7.84
C GLN A 12 -5.09 -91.16 6.96
N ILE A 13 -6.13 -91.93 6.64
CA ILE A 13 -7.29 -91.44 5.87
C ILE A 13 -8.05 -90.36 6.64
N PHE A 14 -8.26 -90.57 7.94
CA PHE A 14 -8.87 -89.55 8.78
C PHE A 14 -8.01 -88.28 8.85
N GLY A 15 -6.70 -88.44 8.99
CA GLY A 15 -5.73 -87.35 8.95
C GLY A 15 -5.78 -86.55 7.66
N THR A 16 -5.86 -87.21 6.49
CA THR A 16 -5.94 -86.51 5.20
C THR A 16 -7.26 -85.79 4.98
N ILE A 17 -8.38 -86.32 5.47
CA ILE A 17 -9.70 -85.65 5.44
C ILE A 17 -9.68 -84.39 6.30
N VAL A 18 -9.13 -84.47 7.52
CA VAL A 18 -9.01 -83.32 8.43
C VAL A 18 -8.08 -82.27 7.83
N LEU A 19 -6.94 -82.68 7.25
CA LEU A 19 -6.02 -81.77 6.57
C LEU A 19 -6.70 -81.08 5.37
N GLY A 20 -7.47 -81.84 4.59
CA GLY A 20 -8.22 -81.32 3.44
C GLY A 20 -9.29 -80.30 3.85
N LEU A 21 -10.03 -80.57 4.93
CA LEU A 21 -11.02 -79.63 5.49
C LEU A 21 -10.35 -78.36 6.03
N PHE A 22 -9.19 -78.50 6.68
CA PHE A 22 -8.42 -77.37 7.19
C PHE A 22 -7.88 -76.48 6.06
N LEU A 23 -7.28 -77.09 5.03
CA LEU A 23 -6.77 -76.40 3.85
C LEU A 23 -7.88 -75.73 3.02
N LYS A 24 -9.08 -76.31 2.99
CA LYS A 24 -10.22 -75.76 2.23
C LYS A 24 -10.92 -74.61 2.96
N ASN A 25 -11.05 -74.67 4.28
CA ASN A 25 -11.90 -73.73 5.02
C ASN A 25 -11.10 -72.72 5.87
N TYR A 26 -10.08 -73.16 6.60
CA TYR A 26 -9.35 -72.30 7.53
C TYR A 26 -8.26 -71.47 6.83
N LEU A 27 -7.49 -72.12 5.94
CA LEU A 27 -6.39 -71.45 5.26
C LEU A 27 -6.87 -70.27 4.36
N PRO A 28 -7.92 -70.41 3.53
CA PRO A 28 -8.39 -69.30 2.70
C PRO A 28 -9.03 -68.18 3.52
N SER A 29 -9.73 -68.50 4.61
CA SER A 29 -10.31 -67.51 5.51
C SER A 29 -9.23 -66.66 6.19
N TYR A 30 -8.18 -67.30 6.71
CA TYR A 30 -7.06 -66.62 7.35
C TYR A 30 -6.27 -65.74 6.36
N ILE A 31 -5.98 -66.25 5.16
CA ILE A 31 -5.31 -65.46 4.12
C ILE A 31 -6.18 -64.27 3.69
N GLY A 32 -7.50 -64.47 3.57
CA GLY A 32 -8.45 -63.41 3.24
C GLY A 32 -8.52 -62.31 4.29
N GLU A 33 -8.62 -62.65 5.58
CA GLU A 33 -8.58 -61.67 6.67
C GLU A 33 -7.23 -60.95 6.76
N LYS A 34 -6.12 -61.68 6.60
CA LYS A 34 -4.78 -61.09 6.60
C LYS A 34 -4.60 -60.12 5.42
N GLY A 35 -5.11 -60.47 4.24
CA GLY A 35 -5.12 -59.60 3.06
C GLY A 35 -5.94 -58.34 3.26
N LYS A 36 -7.15 -58.45 3.84
CA LYS A 36 -8.00 -57.30 4.20
C LYS A 36 -7.29 -56.37 5.20
N ASN A 37 -6.70 -56.92 6.25
CA ASN A 37 -5.99 -56.14 7.26
C ASN A 37 -4.75 -55.45 6.69
N LEU A 38 -4.07 -56.06 5.72
CA LEU A 38 -2.95 -55.43 5.02
C LEU A 38 -3.43 -54.27 4.15
N ALA A 39 -4.46 -54.48 3.33
CA ALA A 39 -5.05 -53.43 2.50
C ALA A 39 -5.54 -52.24 3.34
N THR A 40 -6.23 -52.48 4.46
CA THR A 40 -6.67 -51.41 5.36
C THR A 40 -5.50 -50.62 5.95
N LYS A 41 -4.37 -51.28 6.28
CA LYS A 41 -3.17 -50.58 6.76
C LYS A 41 -2.54 -49.73 5.66
N GLU A 42 -2.49 -50.23 4.44
CA GLU A 42 -1.99 -49.50 3.27
C GLU A 42 -2.88 -48.29 2.96
N ASP A 43 -4.22 -48.44 3.00
CA ASP A 43 -5.18 -47.35 2.82
C ASP A 43 -4.99 -46.25 3.88
N ILE A 44 -4.85 -46.63 5.16
CA ILE A 44 -4.61 -45.66 6.25
C ILE A 44 -3.28 -44.94 6.03
N ALA A 45 -2.22 -45.65 5.63
CA ALA A 45 -0.93 -45.05 5.35
C ALA A 45 -1.01 -44.09 4.15
N GLU A 46 -1.75 -44.44 3.10
CA GLU A 46 -1.97 -43.58 1.94
C GLU A 46 -2.75 -42.33 2.30
N ILE A 47 -3.86 -42.46 3.05
CA ILE A 47 -4.66 -41.33 3.53
C ILE A 47 -3.80 -40.41 4.40
N THR A 48 -3.01 -40.97 5.31
CA THR A 48 -2.12 -40.19 6.19
C THR A 48 -1.12 -39.40 5.36
N ARG A 49 -0.45 -40.05 4.40
CA ARG A 49 0.49 -39.38 3.50
C ARG A 49 -0.17 -38.28 2.66
N LYS A 50 -1.36 -38.52 2.13
CA LYS A 50 -2.12 -37.47 1.39
C LYS A 50 -2.51 -36.31 2.30
N SER A 51 -2.91 -36.59 3.54
CA SER A 51 -3.23 -35.55 4.52
C SER A 51 -2.00 -34.71 4.88
N GLU A 52 -0.84 -35.34 5.03
CA GLU A 52 0.44 -34.65 5.25
C GLU A 52 0.83 -33.80 4.04
N GLU A 53 0.70 -34.34 2.83
CA GLU A 53 0.96 -33.62 1.58
C GLU A 53 0.09 -32.37 1.43
N VAL A 54 -1.22 -32.49 1.71
CA VAL A 54 -2.16 -31.36 1.70
C VAL A 54 -1.81 -30.33 2.78
N GLN A 55 -1.42 -30.77 3.98
CA GLN A 55 -0.98 -29.87 5.05
C GLN A 55 0.30 -29.11 4.67
N ASP A 56 1.26 -29.79 4.04
CA ASP A 56 2.52 -29.21 3.58
C ASP A 56 2.31 -28.24 2.40
N GLU A 57 1.40 -28.55 1.48
CA GLU A 57 0.97 -27.64 0.43
C GLU A 57 0.34 -26.37 1.02
N PHE A 58 -0.65 -26.53 1.90
CA PHE A 58 -1.30 -25.41 2.57
C PHE A 58 -0.31 -24.54 3.35
N ARG A 59 0.62 -25.16 4.09
CA ARG A 59 1.66 -24.44 4.84
C ARG A 59 2.53 -23.61 3.89
N ARG A 60 2.98 -24.17 2.78
CA ARG A 60 3.82 -23.47 1.80
C ARG A 60 3.09 -22.32 1.12
N GLU A 61 1.83 -22.50 0.76
CA GLU A 61 1.01 -21.44 0.19
C GLU A 61 0.74 -20.32 1.20
N TYR A 62 0.41 -20.69 2.44
CA TYR A 62 0.20 -19.74 3.53
C TYR A 62 1.46 -18.94 3.85
N GLU A 63 2.64 -19.57 3.87
CA GLU A 63 3.91 -18.87 4.06
C GLU A 63 4.18 -17.85 2.96
N LYS A 64 4.01 -18.22 1.69
CA LYS A 64 4.15 -17.29 0.56
C LYS A 64 3.18 -16.12 0.68
N PHE A 65 1.90 -16.42 0.94
CA PHE A 65 0.86 -15.41 1.12
C PHE A 65 1.19 -14.44 2.26
N ASN A 66 1.69 -14.93 3.39
CA ASN A 66 2.10 -14.07 4.50
C ASN A 66 3.31 -13.21 4.16
N ILE A 67 4.31 -13.74 3.44
CA ILE A 67 5.46 -12.96 3.00
C ILE A 67 4.99 -11.80 2.10
N ASP A 68 4.11 -12.09 1.14
CA ASP A 68 3.56 -11.10 0.22
C ASP A 68 2.74 -10.03 0.96
N LEU A 69 1.90 -10.44 1.92
CA LEU A 69 1.15 -9.51 2.76
C LEU A 69 2.06 -8.65 3.62
N ASN A 70 3.06 -9.24 4.27
CA ASN A 70 4.00 -8.51 5.12
C ASN A 70 4.77 -7.47 4.30
N PHE A 71 5.24 -7.84 3.11
CA PHE A 71 5.89 -6.91 2.20
C PHE A 71 4.95 -5.78 1.77
N LYS A 72 3.71 -6.09 1.39
CA LYS A 72 2.71 -5.09 0.99
C LYS A 72 2.47 -4.07 2.11
N TYR A 73 2.20 -4.53 3.33
CA TYR A 73 1.91 -3.63 4.46
C TYR A 73 3.14 -2.85 4.92
N ASP A 74 4.33 -3.45 4.94
CA ASP A 74 5.58 -2.73 5.24
C ASP A 74 5.84 -1.62 4.21
N PHE A 75 5.62 -1.91 2.93
CA PHE A 75 5.73 -0.91 1.88
C PHE A 75 4.71 0.22 2.04
N TYR A 76 3.43 -0.09 2.27
CA TYR A 76 2.40 0.94 2.48
C TYR A 76 2.66 1.80 3.71
N TYR A 77 3.13 1.19 4.79
CA TYR A 77 3.52 1.92 5.99
C TYR A 77 4.63 2.93 5.68
N LYS A 78 5.69 2.49 4.98
CA LYS A 78 6.79 3.37 4.54
C LYS A 78 6.29 4.47 3.61
N GLN A 79 5.42 4.18 2.65
CA GLN A 79 4.83 5.21 1.78
C GLN A 79 4.12 6.27 2.62
N LEU A 80 3.28 5.84 3.56
CA LEU A 80 2.53 6.74 4.42
C LEU A 80 3.46 7.63 5.27
N THR A 81 4.43 7.04 5.97
CA THR A 81 5.27 7.78 6.93
C THR A 81 6.34 8.62 6.26
N GLU A 82 6.99 8.07 5.23
CA GLU A 82 8.12 8.72 4.58
C GLU A 82 7.66 9.80 3.59
N LEU A 83 6.52 9.63 2.91
CA LEU A 83 6.09 10.56 1.87
C LEU A 83 4.78 11.27 2.22
N TYR A 84 3.68 10.53 2.28
CA TYR A 84 2.34 11.14 2.27
C TYR A 84 2.02 11.91 3.55
N THR A 85 2.55 11.54 4.71
CA THR A 85 2.35 12.31 5.95
C THR A 85 2.91 13.73 5.82
N GLN A 86 4.09 13.87 5.22
CA GLN A 86 4.73 15.18 5.01
C GLN A 86 3.95 15.98 3.98
N LEU A 87 3.57 15.36 2.86
CA LEU A 87 2.79 16.02 1.80
C LEU A 87 1.40 16.45 2.29
N TYR A 88 0.70 15.59 3.01
CA TYR A 88 -0.63 15.88 3.54
C TYR A 88 -0.58 17.02 4.56
N ALA A 89 0.44 17.06 5.44
CA ALA A 89 0.63 18.17 6.37
C ALA A 89 0.80 19.54 5.66
N ILE A 90 1.52 19.57 4.53
CA ILE A 90 1.66 20.77 3.71
C ILE A 90 0.32 21.21 3.12
N ILE A 91 -0.51 20.27 2.67
CA ILE A 91 -1.85 20.56 2.17
C ILE A 91 -2.77 21.06 3.30
N CYS A 92 -2.72 20.44 4.49
CA CYS A 92 -3.45 20.91 5.67
C CYS A 92 -3.13 22.38 5.98
N GLN A 93 -1.85 22.76 5.88
CA GLN A 93 -1.45 24.15 6.06
C GLN A 93 -2.10 25.05 5.01
N SER A 94 -2.01 24.71 3.72
CA SER A 94 -2.64 25.47 2.64
C SER A 94 -4.15 25.67 2.86
N GLU A 95 -4.86 24.61 3.25
CA GLU A 95 -6.30 24.69 3.51
C GLU A 95 -6.63 25.51 4.77
N TYR A 96 -5.78 25.44 5.81
CA TYR A 96 -5.93 26.33 6.95
C TYR A 96 -5.73 27.81 6.57
N LEU A 97 -4.80 28.11 5.66
CA LEU A 97 -4.62 29.47 5.12
C LEU A 97 -5.84 29.95 4.34
N ARG A 98 -6.51 29.06 3.60
CA ARG A 98 -7.77 29.36 2.92
C ARG A 98 -8.83 29.82 3.92
N ARG A 99 -9.00 29.11 5.04
CA ARG A 99 -9.90 29.55 6.10
C ARG A 99 -9.45 30.87 6.73
N PHE A 100 -8.16 31.02 7.02
CA PHE A 100 -7.65 32.25 7.63
C PHE A 100 -7.95 33.47 6.75
N PHE A 101 -7.81 33.32 5.43
CA PHE A 101 -8.20 34.34 4.45
C PHE A 101 -9.70 34.67 4.51
N LEU A 102 -10.56 33.65 4.60
CA LEU A 102 -12.01 33.84 4.77
C LEU A 102 -12.34 34.64 6.03
N LEU A 103 -11.68 34.34 7.16
CA LEU A 103 -11.88 35.06 8.42
C LEU A 103 -11.40 36.51 8.35
N LEU A 104 -10.32 36.79 7.62
CA LEU A 104 -9.78 38.14 7.48
C LEU A 104 -10.58 39.03 6.52
N ASN A 105 -10.95 38.48 5.37
CA ASN A 105 -11.49 39.27 4.26
C ASN A 105 -12.99 39.08 4.03
N GLY A 106 -13.62 38.11 4.70
CA GLY A 106 -15.03 37.76 4.53
C GLY A 106 -15.37 37.14 3.16
N SER A 107 -14.38 36.93 2.29
CA SER A 107 -14.55 36.32 0.98
C SER A 107 -14.00 34.90 0.96
N LYS A 108 -14.79 33.97 0.40
CA LYS A 108 -14.40 32.58 0.21
C LYS A 108 -13.51 32.46 -1.03
N LEU A 109 -12.32 31.91 -0.85
CA LEU A 109 -11.41 31.57 -1.93
C LEU A 109 -11.68 30.12 -2.36
N GLU A 110 -12.26 29.93 -3.54
CA GLU A 110 -12.59 28.58 -4.04
C GLU A 110 -11.33 27.77 -4.36
N PHE A 111 -11.44 26.45 -4.24
CA PHE A 111 -10.33 25.53 -4.49
C PHE A 111 -9.88 25.57 -5.95
N ASP A 112 -10.81 25.63 -6.89
CA ASP A 112 -10.50 25.61 -8.32
C ASP A 112 -9.72 26.85 -8.79
N ASP A 113 -9.92 28.00 -8.13
CA ASP A 113 -9.20 29.24 -8.44
C ASP A 113 -7.80 29.28 -7.81
N ALA A 114 -7.65 28.69 -6.63
CA ALA A 114 -6.38 28.63 -5.90
C ALA A 114 -6.23 27.25 -5.24
N PRO A 115 -5.75 26.23 -5.97
CA PRO A 115 -5.68 24.85 -5.46
C PRO A 115 -4.66 24.69 -4.33
N PHE A 116 -3.70 25.60 -4.25
CA PHE A 116 -2.69 25.63 -3.20
C PHE A 116 -2.31 27.07 -2.83
N ILE A 117 -2.21 27.36 -1.53
CA ILE A 117 -1.96 28.69 -0.98
C ILE A 117 -0.61 28.68 -0.25
N GLU A 118 0.24 29.65 -0.61
CA GLU A 118 1.56 29.85 -0.02
C GLU A 118 1.62 31.16 0.78
N ILE A 119 2.50 31.20 1.79
CA ILE A 119 2.91 32.45 2.43
C ILE A 119 4.34 32.76 2.01
N HIS A 120 4.61 34.01 1.62
CA HIS A 120 5.95 34.53 1.47
C HIS A 120 6.22 35.61 2.52
N LYS A 121 7.25 35.42 3.35
CA LYS A 121 7.77 36.48 4.24
C LYS A 121 8.93 37.18 3.55
N THR A 122 8.78 38.48 3.27
CA THR A 122 9.87 39.30 2.71
C THR A 122 10.34 40.31 3.74
N THR A 123 11.63 40.27 4.11
CA THR A 123 12.26 41.34 4.89
C THR A 123 12.89 42.33 3.92
N SER A 124 12.41 43.57 3.92
CA SER A 124 13.00 44.66 3.14
C SER A 124 13.97 45.43 4.02
N THR A 125 15.27 45.39 3.71
CA THR A 125 16.27 46.28 4.35
C THR A 125 16.54 47.46 3.43
N SER A 126 16.12 48.66 3.85
CA SER A 126 16.46 49.91 3.17
C SER A 126 17.71 50.52 3.80
N THR A 127 18.75 50.74 3.01
CA THR A 127 19.91 51.52 3.43
C THR A 127 19.74 52.97 2.95
N LEU A 128 19.65 53.92 3.88
CA LEU A 128 19.64 55.35 3.59
C LEU A 128 21.08 55.87 3.64
N LYS A 129 21.63 56.28 2.49
CA LYS A 129 22.88 57.05 2.45
C LYS A 129 22.55 58.54 2.54
N ALA A 130 23.13 59.24 3.51
CA ALA A 130 23.04 60.69 3.60
C ALA A 130 23.77 61.32 2.40
N HIS A 131 23.08 62.25 1.74
CA HIS A 131 23.44 62.97 0.51
C HIS A 131 23.21 62.21 -0.81
N ASN A 132 22.11 62.59 -1.47
CA ASN A 132 21.64 62.24 -2.81
C ASN A 132 21.75 60.76 -3.25
N THR A 133 20.68 60.05 -2.88
CA THR A 133 19.95 59.04 -3.66
C THR A 133 20.74 57.84 -4.18
N ILE A 134 20.67 56.74 -3.42
CA ILE A 134 20.22 55.41 -3.86
C ILE A 134 19.85 54.64 -2.59
N SER A 135 18.58 54.27 -2.45
CA SER A 135 18.12 53.27 -1.50
C SER A 135 18.21 51.91 -2.18
N ASN A 136 19.27 51.15 -1.91
CA ASN A 136 19.26 49.73 -2.26
C ASN A 136 18.36 49.03 -1.25
N VAL A 137 17.15 48.65 -1.68
CA VAL A 137 16.27 47.77 -0.91
C VAL A 137 16.72 46.34 -1.20
N LYS A 138 17.44 45.72 -0.26
CA LYS A 138 17.64 44.27 -0.32
C LYS A 138 16.38 43.62 0.26
N GLN A 139 15.63 42.96 -0.61
CA GLN A 139 14.56 42.07 -0.20
C GLN A 139 15.13 40.66 -0.04
N GLU A 140 15.21 40.20 1.20
CA GLU A 140 15.54 38.81 1.51
C GLU A 140 14.25 38.08 1.89
N ILE A 141 13.99 36.96 1.22
CA ILE A 141 12.91 36.04 1.60
C ILE A 141 13.42 35.28 2.82
N LYS A 142 12.71 35.38 3.94
CA LYS A 142 13.01 34.57 5.12
C LYS A 142 12.29 33.24 5.00
N HIS A 143 13.05 32.15 5.16
CA HIS A 143 12.52 30.80 5.25
C HIS A 143 12.41 30.41 6.74
N ASP A 144 11.22 30.58 7.31
CA ASP A 144 10.82 29.91 8.56
C ASP A 144 10.01 28.64 8.22
N GLU A 145 9.76 27.75 9.19
CA GLU A 145 9.04 26.47 9.02
C GLU A 145 7.70 26.58 8.28
N ILE A 146 6.99 27.70 8.40
CA ILE A 146 5.70 27.94 7.72
C ILE A 146 5.89 28.42 6.26
N THR A 147 7.00 29.09 5.99
CA THR A 147 7.33 29.77 4.72
C THR A 147 8.22 28.95 3.81
N SER A 148 8.82 27.86 4.30
CA SER A 148 9.51 26.89 3.46
C SER A 148 8.50 26.23 2.51
N PHE A 149 7.34 25.80 3.04
CA PHE A 149 6.36 25.01 2.31
C PHE A 149 5.75 25.75 1.11
N CYS A 150 6.34 25.53 -0.07
CA CYS A 150 5.92 26.07 -1.35
C CYS A 150 5.60 24.96 -2.36
N LYS A 151 4.91 25.29 -3.45
CA LYS A 151 4.59 24.35 -4.54
C LYS A 151 5.82 23.62 -5.07
N LYS A 152 6.96 24.33 -5.14
CA LYS A 152 8.25 23.75 -5.53
C LYS A 152 8.73 22.69 -4.55
N GLU A 153 8.60 22.92 -3.24
CA GLU A 153 9.02 21.95 -2.23
C GLU A 153 8.19 20.66 -2.26
N ILE A 154 6.88 20.75 -2.52
CA ILE A 154 6.02 19.56 -2.72
C ILE A 154 6.60 18.67 -3.81
N VAL A 155 6.91 19.27 -4.97
CA VAL A 155 7.42 18.56 -6.13
C VAL A 155 8.84 18.04 -5.91
N ASP A 156 9.72 18.85 -5.32
CA ASP A 156 11.08 18.43 -4.99
C ASP A 156 11.07 17.27 -3.98
N LEU A 157 10.13 17.26 -3.02
CA LEU A 157 9.96 16.19 -2.05
C LEU A 157 9.44 14.91 -2.71
N ILE A 158 8.44 14.99 -3.60
CA ILE A 158 7.94 13.85 -4.38
C ILE A 158 9.06 13.24 -5.22
N ILE A 159 9.84 14.05 -5.93
CA ILE A 159 10.95 13.58 -6.77
C ILE A 159 12.04 12.96 -5.91
N LYS A 160 12.42 13.60 -4.80
CA LYS A 160 13.45 13.11 -3.87
C LYS A 160 13.07 11.76 -3.25
N LYS A 161 11.79 11.57 -2.91
CA LYS A 161 11.24 10.35 -2.31
C LYS A 161 10.43 9.52 -3.32
N GLY A 162 10.84 9.56 -4.59
CA GLY A 162 10.12 8.92 -5.70
C GLY A 162 9.94 7.40 -5.55
N GLU A 163 10.76 6.74 -4.72
CA GLU A 163 10.61 5.32 -4.37
C GLU A 163 9.28 5.00 -3.65
N PHE A 164 8.70 6.00 -2.98
CA PHE A 164 7.43 5.89 -2.26
C PHE A 164 6.27 6.52 -3.01
N ALA A 165 6.54 7.31 -4.05
CA ALA A 165 5.52 8.01 -4.83
C ALA A 165 4.78 7.05 -5.76
N SER A 166 3.48 7.27 -5.97
CA SER A 166 2.76 6.56 -7.01
C SER A 166 3.28 6.94 -8.39
N GLN A 167 3.12 6.06 -9.38
CA GLN A 167 3.51 6.38 -10.75
C GLN A 167 2.77 7.61 -11.30
N LYS A 168 1.52 7.84 -10.88
CA LYS A 168 0.75 9.03 -11.25
C LYS A 168 1.37 10.27 -10.63
N LEU A 169 1.60 10.25 -9.32
CA LEU A 169 2.14 11.38 -8.57
C LEU A 169 3.53 11.79 -9.07
N LEU A 170 4.40 10.81 -9.38
CA LEU A 170 5.73 11.09 -9.91
C LEU A 170 5.68 11.73 -11.31
N LYS A 171 4.78 11.27 -12.19
CA LYS A 171 4.57 11.87 -13.52
C LYS A 171 4.07 13.31 -13.41
N LEU A 172 3.11 13.55 -12.52
CA LEU A 172 2.58 14.89 -12.26
C LEU A 172 3.67 15.82 -11.73
N ALA A 173 4.48 15.38 -10.78
CA ALA A 173 5.57 16.17 -10.21
C ALA A 173 6.62 16.56 -11.27
N VAL A 174 7.01 15.62 -12.14
CA VAL A 174 7.95 15.91 -13.24
C VAL A 174 7.36 16.91 -14.25
N ALA A 175 6.08 16.76 -14.62
CA ALA A 175 5.40 17.70 -15.50
C ALA A 175 5.29 19.09 -14.87
N TYR A 176 4.91 19.15 -13.59
CA TYR A 176 4.78 20.40 -12.85
C TYR A 176 6.12 21.15 -12.76
N ARG A 177 7.24 20.43 -12.55
CA ARG A 177 8.56 21.05 -12.52
C ARG A 177 8.86 21.84 -13.81
N PHE A 178 8.46 21.31 -14.97
CA PHE A 178 8.62 22.02 -16.24
C PHE A 178 7.69 23.23 -16.35
N ALA A 179 6.42 23.10 -15.97
CA ALA A 179 5.46 24.22 -15.97
C ALA A 179 5.91 25.34 -15.03
N PHE A 180 6.36 24.98 -13.82
CA PHE A 180 6.86 25.89 -12.80
C PHE A 180 8.09 26.69 -13.24
N ASP A 181 8.97 26.14 -14.08
CA ASP A 181 10.12 26.91 -14.56
C ASP A 181 9.74 27.94 -15.64
N ASN A 182 8.55 27.81 -16.25
CA ASN A 182 8.13 28.61 -17.41
C ASN A 182 6.92 29.53 -17.16
N TYR A 183 6.17 29.34 -16.07
CA TYR A 183 5.00 30.17 -15.73
C TYR A 183 5.39 31.58 -15.24
N SER A 184 4.42 32.49 -15.24
CA SER A 184 4.57 33.92 -14.98
C SER A 184 5.15 34.27 -13.61
N GLY A 185 4.96 33.42 -12.60
CA GLY A 185 5.54 33.60 -11.27
C GLY A 185 7.02 33.22 -11.18
N SER A 186 7.57 32.56 -12.20
CA SER A 186 9.00 32.23 -12.28
C SER A 186 9.78 33.32 -13.04
N LYS A 187 10.96 33.68 -12.55
CA LYS A 187 11.77 34.82 -13.05
C LYS A 187 12.48 34.54 -14.39
N THR A 188 12.16 33.44 -15.07
CA THR A 188 13.01 32.82 -16.10
C THR A 188 12.54 33.00 -17.54
N SER A 189 11.26 33.27 -17.80
CA SER A 189 10.70 33.25 -19.17
C SER A 189 10.30 34.65 -19.67
N SER A 190 10.71 34.98 -20.91
CA SER A 190 10.45 36.27 -21.57
C SER A 190 9.55 36.17 -22.81
N ASN A 191 9.10 34.96 -23.19
CA ASN A 191 8.18 34.73 -24.32
C ASN A 191 6.71 34.62 -23.85
N SER A 192 5.85 35.51 -24.35
CA SER A 192 4.46 35.64 -23.90
C SER A 192 3.57 34.41 -24.15
N ASP A 193 3.83 33.64 -25.21
CA ASP A 193 2.96 32.52 -25.57
C ASP A 193 3.26 31.27 -24.73
N ILE A 194 4.55 31.04 -24.43
CA ILE A 194 5.00 29.95 -23.55
C ILE A 194 4.48 30.18 -22.13
N VAL A 195 4.52 31.42 -21.64
CA VAL A 195 4.05 31.78 -20.30
C VAL A 195 2.57 31.49 -20.13
N LYS A 196 1.71 31.86 -21.09
CA LYS A 196 0.26 31.60 -21.01
C LYS A 196 -0.08 30.12 -20.94
N VAL A 197 0.61 29.29 -21.74
CA VAL A 197 0.42 27.84 -21.71
C VAL A 197 0.90 27.29 -20.36
N ALA A 198 2.06 27.73 -19.90
CA ALA A 198 2.62 27.31 -18.62
C ALA A 198 1.75 27.73 -17.42
N ASP A 199 1.13 28.90 -17.43
CA ASP A 199 0.21 29.35 -16.37
C ASP A 199 -1.02 28.42 -16.25
N ASN A 200 -1.64 28.08 -17.38
CA ASN A 200 -2.80 27.18 -17.39
C ASN A 200 -2.43 25.75 -16.95
N GLU A 201 -1.28 25.25 -17.45
CA GLU A 201 -0.78 23.92 -17.09
C GLU A 201 -0.34 23.86 -15.62
N GLU A 202 0.26 24.93 -15.08
CA GLU A 202 0.68 25.00 -13.68
C GLU A 202 -0.52 24.81 -12.74
N ILE A 203 -1.61 25.54 -12.98
CA ILE A 203 -2.85 25.45 -12.21
C ILE A 203 -3.47 24.06 -12.31
N ALA A 204 -3.55 23.51 -13.53
CA ALA A 204 -4.12 22.18 -13.75
C ALA A 204 -3.30 21.08 -13.05
N LEU A 205 -1.97 21.15 -13.15
CA LEU A 205 -1.06 20.18 -12.57
C LEU A 205 -1.04 20.27 -11.05
N ILE A 206 -1.00 21.46 -10.44
CA ILE A 206 -1.05 21.58 -8.98
C ILE A 206 -2.39 21.10 -8.42
N THR A 207 -3.50 21.39 -9.11
CA THR A 207 -4.84 20.86 -8.78
C THR A 207 -4.81 19.33 -8.69
N GLU A 208 -4.28 18.67 -9.73
CA GLU A 208 -4.21 17.22 -9.77
C GLU A 208 -3.23 16.64 -8.75
N ILE A 209 -2.11 17.32 -8.47
CA ILE A 209 -1.16 16.91 -7.43
C ILE A 209 -1.83 16.94 -6.06
N VAL A 210 -2.48 18.04 -5.70
CA VAL A 210 -3.15 18.19 -4.39
C VAL A 210 -4.25 17.14 -4.24
N LYS A 211 -5.12 16.97 -5.25
CA LYS A 211 -6.16 15.93 -5.24
C LYS A 211 -5.58 14.53 -5.11
N THR A 212 -4.51 14.24 -5.83
CA THR A 212 -3.87 12.92 -5.80
C THR A 212 -3.28 12.62 -4.42
N ILE A 213 -2.59 13.58 -3.79
CA ILE A 213 -2.04 13.41 -2.45
C ILE A 213 -3.13 13.15 -1.41
N ILE A 214 -4.22 13.93 -1.43
CA ILE A 214 -5.35 13.78 -0.49
C ILE A 214 -5.96 12.37 -0.61
N ARG A 215 -6.22 11.92 -1.84
CA ARG A 215 -6.79 10.59 -2.09
C ARG A 215 -5.85 9.49 -1.66
N GLU A 216 -4.61 9.51 -2.14
CA GLU A 216 -3.63 8.45 -1.90
C GLU A 216 -3.26 8.35 -0.41
N PHE A 217 -3.20 9.47 0.32
CA PHE A 217 -3.01 9.47 1.77
C PHE A 217 -4.12 8.70 2.50
N ASN A 218 -5.38 9.01 2.19
CA ASN A 218 -6.52 8.32 2.83
C ASN A 218 -6.68 6.87 2.37
N ILE A 219 -6.35 6.55 1.12
CA ILE A 219 -6.30 5.16 0.62
C ILE A 219 -5.25 4.36 1.40
N LEU A 220 -4.04 4.89 1.59
CA LEU A 220 -2.99 4.21 2.36
C LEU A 220 -3.42 3.99 3.81
N ARG A 221 -4.07 4.97 4.45
CA ARG A 221 -4.63 4.83 5.79
C ARG A 221 -5.72 3.76 5.85
N LYS A 222 -6.63 3.72 4.86
CA LYS A 222 -7.67 2.68 4.72
C LYS A 222 -7.07 1.29 4.58
N GLU A 223 -6.09 1.11 3.70
CA GLU A 223 -5.38 -0.17 3.53
C GLU A 223 -4.67 -0.62 4.81
N LEU A 224 -4.05 0.31 5.55
CA LEU A 224 -3.39 0.06 6.83
C LEU A 224 -4.36 -0.04 8.03
N ARG A 225 -5.68 0.08 7.80
CA ARG A 225 -6.72 0.07 8.85
C ARG A 225 -6.55 1.15 9.91
N ILE A 226 -6.03 2.30 9.49
CA ILE A 226 -5.94 3.54 10.28
C ILE A 226 -7.20 4.37 9.98
N GLU A 227 -7.63 5.21 10.91
CA GLU A 227 -8.72 6.18 10.67
C GLU A 227 -8.45 7.00 9.41
N TYR A 228 -9.47 7.21 8.58
CA TYR A 228 -9.37 7.90 7.30
C TYR A 228 -10.71 8.60 6.98
N ILE A 229 -10.71 9.51 6.01
CA ILE A 229 -11.90 10.24 5.58
C ILE A 229 -12.34 9.75 4.19
N GLU A 230 -13.52 9.12 4.09
CA GLU A 230 -13.98 8.53 2.81
C GLU A 230 -14.30 9.61 1.76
N LYS A 231 -14.85 10.78 2.16
CA LYS A 231 -15.10 11.88 1.22
C LYS A 231 -13.82 12.41 0.56
N GLU A 232 -12.72 12.46 1.31
CA GLU A 232 -11.41 12.86 0.77
C GLU A 232 -10.90 11.86 -0.28
N ILE A 233 -11.26 10.59 -0.19
CA ILE A 233 -10.95 9.56 -1.21
C ILE A 233 -11.79 9.79 -2.47
N GLU A 234 -13.08 10.05 -2.32
CA GLU A 234 -14.03 10.20 -3.43
C GLU A 234 -13.80 11.51 -4.20
N GLU A 235 -13.75 12.62 -3.48
CA GLU A 235 -13.69 13.95 -4.09
C GLU A 235 -12.24 14.38 -4.35
N GLY A 236 -11.28 13.94 -3.53
CA GLY A 236 -9.91 14.47 -3.52
C GLY A 236 -9.83 15.91 -3.02
N LEU A 237 -10.87 16.36 -2.33
CA LEU A 237 -10.92 17.66 -1.66
C LEU A 237 -10.76 17.44 -0.18
N PHE A 238 -10.15 18.40 0.49
CA PHE A 238 -9.94 18.34 1.93
C PHE A 238 -11.28 18.55 2.66
N GLU A 239 -11.64 17.66 3.59
CA GLU A 239 -12.84 17.85 4.39
C GLU A 239 -12.53 18.82 5.55
N ASN A 240 -13.35 19.86 5.73
CA ASN A 240 -13.16 20.91 6.74
C ASN A 240 -13.43 20.42 8.19
N VAL A 241 -12.88 19.27 8.59
CA VAL A 241 -13.22 18.60 9.86
C VAL A 241 -12.69 19.36 11.10
N VAL A 242 -11.55 20.04 11.00
CA VAL A 242 -10.89 20.66 12.17
C VAL A 242 -11.25 22.14 12.37
N ILE A 243 -11.98 22.73 11.43
CA ILE A 243 -12.24 24.16 11.47
C ILE A 243 -13.74 24.43 11.38
N ASN A 244 -14.44 23.96 12.40
CA ASN A 244 -15.54 24.63 13.07
C ASN A 244 -15.19 24.69 14.55
N ILE A 245 -14.19 25.51 14.92
CA ILE A 245 -14.13 26.02 16.29
C ILE A 245 -15.36 26.92 16.39
N GLU A 246 -16.47 26.35 16.88
CA GLU A 246 -17.68 27.09 17.20
C GLU A 246 -17.32 28.22 18.18
N ASP A 247 -17.83 29.42 17.90
CA ASP A 247 -18.03 30.46 18.90
C ASP A 247 -19.11 30.02 19.91
#